data_AF-A0A8I0DRI5-F1
#
_entry.id   AF-A0A8I0DRI5-F1
#
_cell.length_a   1.000
_cell.length_b   1.000
_cell.length_c   1.000
_cell.angle_alpha   90.00
_cell.angle_beta   90.00
_cell.angle_gamma   90.00
#
_symmetry.space_group_name_H-M   'P 1'
#
loop_
_entity.id
_entity.type
_entity.pdbx_description
1 polymer ?
#
loop_
_entity_poly.entity_id
_entity_poly.type
_entity_poly.pdbx_seq_one_letter_code
_entity_poly.pdbx_strand_id
1 'polypeptide(L)'
;MGMLSGMQKNDLKMEKCVVSKPYNPEEKCEQLVENIKLLCKERAISYYALAQKADISTSALHSMMTGKTKPYMYTVYKLCNALEIPISELLIDEECEEKEVLTFDELQMLAVYRQLSVGEKDLIHDVVKLLQGYEVKRK
;
A
#
# COMPACT_ATOMS: atom_id res chain seq x y z
N MET A 1 5.15 -19.57 54.48
CA MET A 1 4.63 -20.26 53.27
C MET A 1 3.48 -19.41 52.76
N GLY A 2 3.36 -18.99 51.50
CA GLY A 2 4.13 -19.31 50.31
C GLY A 2 4.64 -18.05 49.59
N MET A 3 5.72 -18.28 48.86
CA MET A 3 6.35 -17.37 47.91
C MET A 3 5.61 -17.41 46.55
N LEU A 4 6.11 -16.55 45.64
CA LEU A 4 5.90 -16.46 44.19
C LEU A 4 4.93 -15.33 43.81
N SER A 5 5.47 -14.15 43.48
CA SER A 5 6.05 -13.78 42.16
C SER A 5 4.91 -13.48 41.20
N GLY A 6 4.73 -12.21 40.80
CA GLY A 6 5.36 -11.70 39.58
C GLY A 6 4.58 -12.26 38.39
N MET A 7 3.79 -11.46 37.68
CA MET A 7 4.20 -10.82 36.42
C MET A 7 3.17 -9.72 36.13
N GLN A 8 3.50 -8.44 36.29
CA GLN A 8 4.00 -7.56 35.21
C GLN A 8 3.56 -7.94 33.79
N LYS A 9 2.65 -7.10 33.28
CA LYS A 9 2.58 -6.54 31.92
C LYS A 9 3.03 -7.46 30.80
N ASN A 10 2.06 -8.00 30.07
CA ASN A 10 2.23 -8.25 28.65
C ASN A 10 1.20 -7.40 27.90
N ASP A 11 1.51 -6.10 27.85
CA ASP A 11 1.17 -5.19 26.77
C ASP A 11 1.86 -5.69 25.49
N LEU A 12 1.44 -6.85 24.95
CA LEU A 12 1.77 -7.20 23.59
C LEU A 12 0.87 -6.33 22.69
N LYS A 13 1.41 -5.14 22.42
CA LYS A 13 0.99 -4.18 21.41
C LYS A 13 0.20 -4.86 20.27
N MET A 14 -1.12 -4.77 20.38
CA MET A 14 -2.05 -4.78 19.26
C MET A 14 -1.93 -3.45 18.47
N GLU A 15 -0.70 -2.99 18.26
CA GLU A 15 -0.36 -1.69 17.71
C GLU A 15 0.48 -1.87 16.46
N LYS A 16 -0.08 -2.59 15.49
CA LYS A 16 0.02 -2.31 14.06
C LYS A 16 -1.29 -2.73 13.37
N CYS A 17 -2.43 -2.29 13.91
CA CYS A 17 -3.48 -1.88 12.98
C CYS A 17 -2.83 -0.82 12.10
N VAL A 18 -2.97 -0.93 10.78
CA VAL A 18 -2.53 0.08 9.82
C VAL A 18 -3.21 1.38 10.22
N VAL A 19 -2.58 2.18 11.08
CA VAL A 19 -3.03 3.53 11.38
C VAL A 19 -2.63 4.32 10.15
N SER A 20 -3.51 4.27 9.14
CA SER A 20 -3.41 5.15 7.98
C SER A 20 -3.38 6.57 8.53
N LYS A 21 -2.27 7.27 8.34
CA LYS A 21 -2.20 8.72 8.59
C LYS A 21 -3.38 9.37 7.85
N PRO A 22 -3.99 10.44 8.40
CA PRO A 22 -5.04 11.15 7.68
C PRO A 22 -4.51 11.59 6.32
N TYR A 23 -5.33 11.43 5.27
CA TYR A 23 -4.96 11.84 3.93
C TYR A 23 -4.72 13.34 3.86
N ASN A 24 -3.69 13.75 3.13
CA ASN A 24 -3.52 15.11 2.62
C ASN A 24 -4.20 15.18 1.24
N PRO A 25 -5.40 15.77 1.11
CA PRO A 25 -6.16 15.74 -0.14
C PRO A 25 -5.45 16.44 -1.29
N GLU A 26 -4.68 17.49 -1.00
CA GLU A 26 -3.92 18.24 -2.00
C GLU A 26 -2.85 17.36 -2.64
N GLU A 27 -2.04 16.70 -1.79
CA GLU A 27 -0.98 15.77 -2.19
C GLU A 27 -1.53 14.56 -2.94
N LYS A 28 -2.63 13.96 -2.46
CA LYS A 28 -3.28 12.84 -3.16
C LYS A 28 -3.78 13.21 -4.54
N CYS A 29 -4.28 14.42 -4.71
CA CYS A 29 -4.69 14.90 -6.03
C CYS A 29 -3.49 15.14 -6.95
N GLU A 30 -2.35 15.56 -6.42
CA GLU A 30 -1.11 15.74 -7.20
C GLU A 30 -0.56 14.38 -7.66
N GLN A 31 -0.44 13.41 -6.74
CA GLN A 31 -0.04 12.03 -7.05
C GLN A 31 -0.96 11.39 -8.09
N LEU A 32 -2.27 11.53 -7.94
CA LEU A 32 -3.24 11.04 -8.94
C LEU A 32 -2.98 11.63 -10.32
N VAL A 33 -2.69 12.94 -10.40
CA VAL A 33 -2.41 13.61 -11.68
C VAL A 33 -1.10 13.10 -12.28
N GLU A 34 -0.07 12.88 -11.47
CA GLU A 34 1.21 12.32 -11.92
C GLU A 34 1.05 10.89 -12.45
N ASN A 35 0.30 10.04 -11.75
CA ASN A 35 0.00 8.68 -12.20
C ASN A 35 -0.73 8.67 -13.54
N ILE A 36 -1.72 9.56 -13.75
CA ILE A 36 -2.40 9.70 -15.05
C ILE A 36 -1.39 10.08 -16.16
N LYS A 37 -0.47 11.02 -15.87
CA LYS A 37 0.55 11.46 -16.85
C LYS A 37 1.49 10.32 -17.22
N LEU A 38 1.95 9.55 -16.24
CA LEU A 38 2.81 8.39 -16.43
C LEU A 38 2.11 7.33 -17.29
N LEU A 39 0.89 6.92 -16.91
CA LEU A 39 0.12 5.93 -17.67
C LEU A 39 -0.16 6.35 -19.11
N CYS A 40 -0.47 7.64 -19.34
CA CYS A 40 -0.64 8.16 -20.69
C CYS A 40 0.64 8.07 -21.52
N LYS A 41 1.79 8.40 -20.90
CA LYS A 41 3.11 8.33 -21.55
C LYS A 41 3.50 6.90 -21.89
N GLU A 42 3.36 5.97 -20.95
CA GLU A 42 3.70 4.55 -21.13
C GLU A 42 2.86 3.88 -22.22
N ARG A 43 1.57 4.21 -22.28
CA ARG A 43 0.62 3.62 -23.23
C ARG A 43 0.47 4.42 -24.53
N ALA A 44 1.25 5.49 -24.70
CA ALA A 44 1.17 6.42 -25.83
C ALA A 44 -0.26 6.94 -26.09
N ILE A 45 -1.03 7.19 -25.03
CA ILE A 45 -2.39 7.74 -25.09
C ILE A 45 -2.30 9.27 -24.96
N SER A 46 -2.90 10.00 -25.90
CA SER A 46 -3.01 11.45 -25.77
C SER A 46 -4.10 11.85 -24.76
N TYR A 47 -3.95 12.99 -24.08
CA TYR A 47 -5.00 13.50 -23.20
C TYR A 47 -6.33 13.72 -23.92
N TYR A 48 -6.28 14.10 -25.19
CA TYR A 48 -7.50 14.20 -26.00
C TYR A 48 -8.23 12.85 -26.11
N ALA A 49 -7.49 11.78 -26.43
CA ALA A 49 -8.05 10.43 -26.51
C ALA A 49 -8.55 9.93 -25.15
N LEU A 50 -7.81 10.21 -24.07
CA LEU A 50 -8.23 9.88 -22.71
C LEU A 50 -9.53 10.59 -22.33
N ALA A 51 -9.65 11.90 -22.59
CA ALA A 51 -10.84 12.67 -22.28
C ALA A 51 -12.07 12.13 -23.02
N GLN A 52 -11.92 11.80 -24.31
CA GLN A 52 -13.00 11.19 -25.09
C GLN A 52 -13.40 9.81 -24.54
N LYS A 53 -12.44 8.94 -24.26
CA LYS A 53 -12.71 7.60 -23.70
C LYS A 53 -13.38 7.67 -22.32
N ALA A 54 -12.97 8.63 -21.49
CA ALA A 54 -13.54 8.87 -20.17
C ALA A 54 -14.85 9.66 -20.22
N ASP A 55 -15.33 10.05 -21.41
CA ASP A 55 -16.55 10.84 -21.58
C ASP A 55 -16.52 12.14 -20.73
N ILE A 56 -15.40 12.85 -20.76
CA ILE A 56 -15.22 14.16 -20.12
C ILE A 56 -14.73 15.18 -21.13
N SER A 57 -14.94 16.47 -20.85
CA SER A 57 -14.39 17.49 -21.74
C SER A 57 -12.86 17.53 -21.66
N THR A 58 -12.24 17.85 -22.79
CA THR A 58 -10.78 18.05 -22.89
C THR A 58 -10.32 19.18 -21.98
N SER A 59 -11.13 20.23 -21.82
CA SER A 59 -10.89 21.35 -20.91
C SER A 59 -10.95 20.93 -19.43
N ALA A 60 -11.86 20.03 -19.06
CA ALA A 60 -11.93 19.47 -17.71
C ALA A 60 -10.68 18.64 -17.43
N LEU A 61 -10.29 17.74 -18.35
CA LEU A 61 -9.05 16.97 -18.18
C LEU A 61 -7.83 17.87 -18.05
N HIS A 62 -7.68 18.86 -18.93
CA HIS A 62 -6.56 19.80 -18.86
C HIS A 62 -6.53 20.60 -17.55
N SER A 63 -7.69 21.03 -17.06
CA SER A 63 -7.80 21.75 -15.77
C SER A 63 -7.40 20.86 -14.59
N MET A 64 -7.71 19.56 -14.65
CA MET A 64 -7.22 18.58 -13.67
C MET A 64 -5.70 18.36 -13.80
N MET A 65 -5.17 18.16 -15.01
CA MET A 65 -3.74 17.91 -15.24
C MET A 65 -2.82 19.07 -14.83
N THR A 66 -3.38 20.29 -14.79
CA THR A 66 -2.71 21.52 -14.36
C THR A 66 -2.98 21.87 -12.89
N GLY A 67 -3.71 21.02 -12.16
CA GLY A 67 -4.02 21.21 -10.74
C GLY A 67 -5.05 22.30 -10.43
N LYS A 68 -5.65 22.94 -11.45
CA LYS A 68 -6.66 24.01 -11.29
C LYS A 68 -7.96 23.49 -10.68
N THR A 69 -8.32 22.25 -10.97
CA THR A 69 -9.54 21.60 -10.48
C THR A 69 -9.21 20.24 -9.90
N LYS A 70 -9.83 19.89 -8.77
CA LYS A 70 -9.69 18.57 -8.15
C LYS A 70 -10.79 17.63 -8.66
N PRO A 71 -10.47 16.39 -9.07
CA PRO A 71 -11.48 15.45 -9.53
C PRO A 71 -12.37 14.98 -8.38
N TYR A 72 -13.66 14.81 -8.66
CA TYR A 72 -14.53 13.97 -7.82
C TYR A 72 -14.23 12.50 -8.06
N MET A 73 -14.51 11.64 -7.07
CA MET A 73 -14.32 10.19 -7.21
C MET A 73 -15.04 9.59 -8.42
N TYR A 74 -16.22 10.12 -8.78
CA TYR A 74 -16.92 9.72 -10.00
C TYR A 74 -16.04 9.92 -11.25
N THR A 75 -15.40 11.09 -11.37
CA THR A 75 -14.48 11.40 -12.48
C THR A 75 -13.25 10.50 -12.45
N VAL A 76 -12.72 10.20 -11.27
CA VAL A 76 -11.60 9.25 -11.10
C VAL A 76 -11.97 7.88 -11.67
N TYR A 77 -13.16 7.34 -11.35
CA TYR A 77 -13.61 6.07 -11.92
C TYR A 77 -13.76 6.10 -13.45
N LYS A 78 -14.24 7.20 -14.03
CA LYS A 78 -14.30 7.34 -15.50
C LYS A 78 -12.91 7.27 -16.12
N LEU A 79 -11.92 7.91 -15.48
CA LEU A 79 -10.53 7.88 -15.93
C LEU A 79 -9.93 6.48 -15.80
N CYS A 80 -10.18 5.76 -14.69
CA CYS A 80 -9.76 4.37 -14.52
C CYS A 80 -10.32 3.46 -15.63
N ASN A 81 -11.62 3.59 -15.94
CA ASN A 81 -12.25 2.82 -17.01
C ASN A 81 -11.65 3.13 -18.38
N ALA A 82 -11.37 4.41 -18.67
CA ALA A 82 -10.75 4.84 -19.92
C ALA A 82 -9.29 4.39 -20.06
N LEU A 83 -8.59 4.24 -18.94
CA LEU A 83 -7.23 3.71 -18.84
C LEU A 83 -7.20 2.18 -18.69
N GLU A 84 -8.35 1.52 -18.53
CA GLU A 84 -8.46 0.06 -18.34
C GLU A 84 -7.60 -0.44 -17.15
N ILE A 85 -7.67 0.26 -16.03
CA ILE A 85 -6.95 -0.10 -14.79
C ILE A 85 -7.89 -0.10 -13.57
N PRO A 86 -7.60 -0.89 -12.52
CA PRO A 86 -8.27 -0.75 -11.25
C PRO A 86 -7.85 0.56 -10.55
N ILE A 87 -8.73 1.12 -9.72
CA ILE A 87 -8.44 2.36 -8.97
C ILE A 87 -7.22 2.23 -8.05
N SER A 88 -6.92 1.02 -7.56
CA SER A 88 -5.73 0.75 -6.75
C SER A 88 -4.43 1.00 -7.48
N GLU A 89 -4.41 0.88 -8.81
CA GLU A 89 -3.23 1.19 -9.63
C GLU A 89 -3.10 2.69 -9.86
N LEU A 90 -4.22 3.42 -9.92
CA LEU A 90 -4.21 4.86 -10.07
C LEU A 90 -3.84 5.60 -8.77
N LEU A 91 -4.17 5.02 -7.62
CA LEU A 91 -3.96 5.58 -6.29
C LEU A 91 -2.75 4.95 -5.57
N ILE A 92 -1.78 4.41 -6.30
CA ILE A 92 -0.54 3.92 -5.67
C ILE A 92 0.19 5.13 -5.09
N ASP A 93 0.39 5.09 -3.78
CA ASP A 93 1.31 5.97 -3.08
C ASP A 93 2.72 5.41 -3.27
N GLU A 94 3.63 6.18 -3.88
CA GLU A 94 5.05 5.80 -3.93
C GLU A 94 5.63 5.64 -2.51
N GLU A 95 5.06 6.32 -1.50
CA GLU A 95 5.40 6.10 -0.07
C GLU A 95 4.92 4.75 0.49
N CYS A 96 4.05 4.03 -0.23
CA CYS A 96 3.68 2.64 0.07
C CYS A 96 4.54 1.64 -0.71
N GLU A 97 5.61 2.07 -1.40
CA GLU A 97 6.62 1.19 -1.97
C GLU A 97 7.58 0.64 -0.90
N GLU A 98 7.00 -0.16 -0.02
CA GLU A 98 7.54 -1.51 0.16
C GLU A 98 6.54 -2.47 -0.47
N LYS A 99 6.35 -2.40 -1.80
CA LYS A 99 6.09 -3.63 -2.54
C LYS A 99 7.41 -4.40 -2.52
N GLU A 100 7.76 -4.96 -1.36
CA GLU A 100 8.72 -6.04 -1.30
C GLU A 100 8.14 -7.11 -2.20
N VAL A 101 8.70 -7.23 -3.41
CA VAL A 101 8.45 -8.37 -4.27
C VAL A 101 9.00 -9.55 -3.49
N LEU A 102 8.10 -10.25 -2.80
CA LEU A 102 8.48 -11.41 -2.00
C LEU A 102 9.20 -12.39 -2.92
N THR A 103 10.40 -12.77 -2.49
CA THR A 103 11.16 -13.84 -3.11
C THR A 103 10.36 -15.14 -3.05
N PHE A 104 10.71 -16.10 -3.90
CA PHE A 104 10.06 -17.41 -3.91
C PHE A 104 10.14 -18.10 -2.54
N ASP A 105 11.27 -17.95 -1.85
CA ASP A 105 11.49 -18.53 -0.52
C ASP A 105 10.57 -17.88 0.53
N GLU A 106 10.40 -16.55 0.49
CA GLU A 106 9.45 -15.84 1.36
C GLU A 106 8.00 -16.25 1.09
N LEU A 107 7.63 -16.41 -0.19
CA LEU A 107 6.30 -16.88 -0.57
C LEU A 107 6.04 -18.30 -0.09
N GLN A 108 7.03 -19.20 -0.21
CA GLN A 108 6.93 -20.56 0.31
C GLN A 108 6.79 -20.56 1.83
N MET A 109 7.62 -19.79 2.53
CA MET A 109 7.58 -19.68 3.98
C MET A 109 6.20 -19.18 4.44
N LEU A 110 5.66 -18.14 3.79
CA LEU A 110 4.34 -17.59 4.08
C LEU A 110 3.21 -18.60 3.83
N ALA A 111 3.31 -19.38 2.74
CA ALA A 111 2.32 -20.40 2.40
C ALA A 111 2.25 -21.50 3.47
N VAL A 112 3.40 -21.98 3.96
CA VAL A 112 3.47 -22.95 5.06
C VAL A 112 2.97 -22.31 6.35
N TYR A 113 3.46 -21.12 6.68
CA TYR A 113 3.11 -20.41 7.91
C TYR A 113 1.60 -20.22 8.08
N ARG A 114 0.87 -19.90 7.00
CA ARG A 114 -0.59 -19.69 7.04
C ARG A 114 -1.37 -20.93 7.49
N GLN A 115 -0.86 -22.13 7.21
CA GLN A 115 -1.52 -23.40 7.52
C GLN A 115 -1.28 -23.87 8.95
N LEU A 116 -0.35 -23.26 9.68
CA LEU A 116 0.01 -23.65 11.04
C LEU A 116 -1.02 -23.21 12.07
N SER A 117 -1.13 -24.00 13.14
CA SER A 117 -1.88 -23.67 14.35
C SER A 117 -1.24 -22.49 15.09
N VAL A 118 -1.97 -21.90 16.03
CA VAL A 118 -1.49 -20.76 16.82
C VAL A 118 -0.21 -21.13 17.60
N GLY A 119 -0.17 -22.29 18.26
CA GLY A 119 1.01 -22.70 19.03
C GLY A 119 2.25 -22.97 18.16
N GLU A 120 2.07 -23.47 16.94
CA GLU A 120 3.18 -23.65 15.99
C GLU A 120 3.72 -22.31 15.47
N LYS A 121 2.83 -21.33 15.27
CA LYS A 121 3.23 -19.95 14.91
C LYS A 121 3.99 -19.28 16.05
N ASP A 122 3.58 -19.51 17.30
CA ASP A 122 4.28 -19.00 18.48
C ASP A 122 5.72 -19.52 18.53
N LEU A 123 5.93 -20.81 18.25
CA LEU A 123 7.28 -21.39 18.17
C LEU A 123 8.13 -20.72 17.07
N ILE A 124 7.56 -20.49 15.89
CA ILE A 124 8.27 -19.78 14.81
C ILE A 124 8.65 -18.36 15.25
N HIS A 125 7.73 -17.64 15.89
CA HIS A 125 8.00 -16.30 16.41
C HIS A 125 9.12 -16.30 17.46
N ASP A 126 9.15 -17.29 18.35
CA ASP A 126 10.19 -17.40 19.37
C ASP A 126 11.55 -17.72 18.75
N VAL A 127 11.60 -18.61 17.75
CA VAL A 127 12.83 -18.90 16.99
C VAL A 127 13.33 -17.65 16.25
N VAL A 128 12.46 -16.91 15.57
CA VAL A 128 12.85 -15.68 14.86
C VAL A 128 13.38 -14.63 15.83
N LYS A 129 12.73 -14.42 16.98
CA LYS A 129 13.22 -13.52 18.03
C LYS A 129 14.58 -13.94 18.57
N LEU A 130 14.78 -15.25 18.77
CA LEU A 130 16.07 -15.79 19.20
C LEU A 130 17.14 -15.46 18.17
N LEU A 131 16.91 -15.76 16.89
CA LEU A 131 17.88 -15.49 15.82
C LEU A 131 18.21 -13.99 15.69
N GLN A 132 17.22 -13.11 15.83
CA GLN A 132 17.43 -11.65 15.84
C GLN A 132 18.30 -11.19 17.03
N GLY A 133 18.14 -11.81 18.21
CA GLY A 133 18.95 -11.53 19.39
C GLY A 133 20.38 -12.08 19.33
N TYR A 134 20.64 -13.08 18.50
CA TYR A 134 21.98 -13.67 18.31
C TYR A 134 22.89 -12.80 17.42
N GLU A 135 22.33 -12.10 16.43
CA GLU A 135 23.07 -11.15 15.57
C GLU A 135 23.66 -9.97 16.37
N VAL A 136 23.01 -9.54 17.46
CA VAL A 136 23.44 -8.41 18.30
C VAL A 136 24.67 -8.74 19.16
N LYS A 137 24.89 -10.01 19.51
CA LYS A 137 26.00 -10.45 20.39
C LYS A 137 27.29 -10.77 19.65
N ARG A 138 27.30 -10.66 18.32
CA ARG A 138 28.42 -11.05 17.45
C ARG A 138 29.26 -9.87 16.95
N LYS A 139 28.92 -8.64 17.35
CA LYS A 139 29.72 -7.41 17.16
C LYS A 139 30.42 -7.05 18.46
#